data_AF-A0A2H1IRT4-F1
#
_entry.id   AF-A0A2H1IRT4-F1
#
_cell.length_a   1.000
_cell.length_b   1.000
_cell.length_c   1.000
_cell.angle_alpha   90.00
_cell.angle_beta   90.00
_cell.angle_gamma   90.00
#
_symmetry.space_group_name_H-M   'P 1'
#
loop_
_entity.id
_entity.type
_entity.pdbx_description
1 polymer ?
#
loop_
_entity_poly.entity_id
_entity_poly.type
_entity_poly.pdbx_seq_one_letter_code
_entity_poly.pdbx_strand_id
1 'polypeptide(L)' 'MMLLHAGIDTASIALWLGHATIQTTQSYLHADLELKRRSLDRLPAIGDRPPARYQASDALIAFLTDR' A
#
# COMPACT_ATOMS: atom_id res chain seq x y z
N MET A 1 -3.24 -2.39 -8.61
CA MET A 1 -3.54 -3.54 -9.51
C MET A 1 -4.89 -4.11 -9.08
N MET A 2 -5.87 -4.31 -9.98
CA MET A 2 -7.25 -4.62 -9.56
C MET A 2 -7.40 -5.93 -8.77
N LEU A 3 -6.67 -6.99 -9.15
CA LEU A 3 -6.71 -8.28 -8.45
C LEU A 3 -6.22 -8.17 -7.00
N LEU A 4 -5.14 -7.41 -6.77
CA LEU A 4 -4.61 -7.14 -5.43
C LEU A 4 -5.60 -6.33 -4.58
N HIS A 5 -6.26 -5.33 -5.18
CA HIS A 5 -7.28 -4.54 -4.48
C HIS A 5 -8.53 -5.38 -4.14
N ALA A 6 -8.87 -6.37 -4.96
CA ALA A 6 -9.92 -7.34 -4.71
C ALA A 6 -9.56 -8.38 -3.62
N GLY A 7 -8.35 -8.30 -3.04
CA GLY A 7 -7.91 -9.16 -1.94
C GLY A 7 -7.23 -10.45 -2.39
N ILE A 8 -6.89 -10.59 -3.68
CA ILE A 8 -6.19 -11.77 -4.21
C ILE A 8 -4.70 -11.64 -3.89
N ASP A 9 -4.12 -12.70 -3.34
CA ASP A 9 -2.71 -12.71 -2.94
C ASP A 9 -1.76 -12.74 -4.16
N THR A 10 -0.52 -12.31 -3.94
CA THR A 10 0.47 -12.17 -5.01
C THR A 10 0.96 -13.50 -5.59
N ALA A 11 0.85 -14.61 -4.85
CA ALA A 11 1.21 -15.93 -5.35
C ALA A 11 0.12 -16.44 -6.31
N SER A 12 -1.16 -16.24 -5.96
CA SER A 12 -2.29 -16.51 -6.86
C SER A 12 -2.24 -15.67 -8.13
N ILE A 13 -1.91 -14.38 -8.03
CA ILE A 13 -1.72 -13.50 -9.20
C ILE A 13 -0.55 -13.99 -10.07
N ALA A 14 0.57 -14.37 -9.45
CA ALA A 14 1.73 -14.89 -10.18
C ALA A 14 1.37 -16.17 -10.95
N LEU A 15 0.63 -17.08 -10.31
CA LEU A 15 0.17 -18.33 -10.92
C LEU A 15 -0.75 -18.07 -12.12
N TRP A 16 -1.77 -17.23 -11.96
CA TRP A 16 -2.75 -16.96 -13.02
C TRP A 16 -2.16 -16.22 -14.23
N LEU A 17 -1.13 -15.40 -14.02
CA LEU A 17 -0.45 -14.67 -15.08
C LEU A 17 0.74 -15.45 -15.68
N GLY A 18 1.00 -16.68 -15.22
CA GLY A 18 2.07 -17.53 -15.74
C GLY A 18 3.47 -17.05 -15.37
N HIS A 19 3.62 -16.33 -14.26
CA HIS A 19 4.92 -15.84 -13.80
C HIS A 19 5.74 -17.01 -13.24
N ALA A 20 6.99 -17.14 -13.69
CA ALA A 20 7.89 -18.21 -13.25
C ALA A 20 8.25 -18.15 -11.75
N THR A 21 8.17 -16.95 -11.14
CA THR A 21 8.42 -16.75 -9.71
C THR A 21 7.48 -15.69 -9.14
N ILE A 22 7.13 -15.80 -7.85
CA ILE A 22 6.32 -14.80 -7.14
C ILE A 22 7.01 -13.43 -6.99
N GLN A 23 8.33 -13.36 -7.19
CA GLN A 23 9.09 -12.12 -7.05
C GLN A 23 8.69 -11.08 -8.11
N THR A 24 8.27 -11.55 -9.27
CA THR A 24 7.84 -10.70 -10.39
C THR A 24 6.52 -9.94 -10.11
N THR A 25 5.70 -10.39 -9.16
CA THR A 25 4.47 -9.68 -8.74
C THR A 25 4.67 -8.76 -7.53
N GLN A 26 5.88 -8.72 -6.94
CA GLN A 26 6.21 -7.86 -5.79
C GLN A 26 6.05 -6.36 -6.09
N SER A 27 6.23 -5.96 -7.35
CA SER A 27 5.99 -4.58 -7.80
C SER A 27 4.56 -4.12 -7.48
N TYR A 28 3.57 -5.01 -7.55
CA TYR A 28 2.17 -4.66 -7.22
C TYR A 28 1.98 -4.32 -5.75
N LEU A 29 2.72 -4.96 -4.83
CA LEU A 29 2.71 -4.62 -3.40
C LEU A 29 3.38 -3.27 -3.16
N HIS A 30 4.45 -2.97 -3.90
CA HIS A 30 5.15 -1.69 -3.74
C HIS A 30 4.33 -0.50 -4.22
N ALA A 31 3.52 -0.69 -5.27
CA ALA A 31 2.66 0.35 -5.83
C ALA A 31 1.39 0.62 -5.00
N ASP A 32 0.96 -0.31 -4.14
CA ASP A 32 -0.29 -0.19 -3.39
C ASP A 32 -0.07 0.44 -2.00
N LEU A 33 -0.22 1.78 -1.94
CA LEU A 33 -0.11 2.55 -0.70
C LEU A 33 -1.22 2.20 0.31
N GLU A 34 -2.41 1.82 -0.14
CA GLU A 34 -3.54 1.52 0.72
C GLU A 34 -3.34 0.17 1.43
N LEU A 35 -2.79 -0.82 0.73
CA LEU A 35 -2.37 -2.08 1.34
C LEU A 35 -1.27 -1.87 2.38
N LYS A 36 -0.27 -1.04 2.09
CA LYS A 36 0.77 -0.66 3.07
C LYS A 36 0.15 0.00 4.29
N ARG A 37 -0.77 0.95 4.09
CA ARG A 37 -1.50 1.65 5.17
C ARG A 37 -2.27 0.67 6.06
N ARG A 38 -3.10 -0.20 5.47
CA ARG A 38 -3.88 -1.22 6.21
C ARG A 38 -2.97 -2.20 6.97
N SER A 39 -1.80 -2.49 6.42
CA SER A 39 -0.82 -3.35 7.08
C SER A 39 -0.21 -2.66 8.31
N LEU A 40 0.14 -1.38 8.18
CA LEU A 40 0.63 -0.57 9.30
C LEU A 40 -0.41 -0.39 10.42
N ASP A 41 -1.70 -0.20 10.08
CA ASP A 41 -2.78 -0.08 11.08
C ASP A 41 -2.94 -1.35 11.96
N ARG A 42 -2.45 -2.51 11.50
CA ARG A 42 -2.51 -3.79 12.24
C ARG A 42 -1.29 -4.04 13.12
N LEU A 43 -0.24 -3.23 12.97
CA LEU A 43 0.97 -3.40 13.77
C LEU A 43 0.76 -2.81 15.17
N PRO A 44 1.38 -3.41 16.21
CA PRO A 44 1.41 -2.78 17.54
C PRO A 44 2.18 -1.47 17.50
N ALA A 45 1.91 -0.58 18.46
CA ALA A 45 2.69 0.63 18.63
C ALA A 45 4.17 0.30 18.83
N ILE A 46 5.05 1.07 18.20
CA ILE A 46 6.50 0.93 18.36
C ILE A 46 6.93 1.94 19.44
N GLY A 47 7.17 1.44 20.66
CA GLY A 47 7.44 2.25 21.84
C GLY A 47 6.21 3.04 22.31
N ASP A 48 6.43 4.17 22.98
CA ASP A 48 5.35 5.00 23.55
C ASP A 48 4.66 5.91 22.51
N ARG A 49 5.11 5.89 21.26
CA ARG A 49 4.54 6.74 20.21
C ARG A 49 3.40 5.99 19.51
N PRO A 50 2.15 6.50 19.59
CA PRO A 50 1.08 5.95 18.78
C PRO A 50 1.42 6.13 17.29
N PRO A 51 1.01 5.20 16.42
CA PRO A 51 1.24 5.33 14.98
C PRO A 51 0.65 6.65 14.48
N ALA A 52 1.52 7.57 14.06
CA ALA A 52 1.13 8.88 13.57
C ALA A 52 0.88 8.83 12.06
N ARG A 53 -0.30 9.28 11.63
CA ARG A 53 -0.59 9.48 10.21
C ARG A 53 0.02 10.80 9.76
N TYR A 54 0.61 10.80 8.58
CA TYR A 54 1.05 12.06 7.96
C TYR A 54 -0.17 12.97 7.78
N GLN A 55 -0.04 14.20 8.26
CA GLN A 55 -1.00 15.27 8.01
C GLN A 55 -0.30 16.31 7.15
N ALA A 56 -0.85 16.54 5.95
CA ALA A 56 -0.38 17.57 5.05
C ALA A 56 -0.63 18.95 5.66
N SER A 57 0.25 19.91 5.39
CA SER A 57 0.01 21.31 5.78
C SER A 57 -1.07 21.93 4.91
N ASP A 58 -1.77 22.92 5.44
CA ASP A 58 -2.78 23.68 4.69
C ASP A 58 -2.19 24.28 3.40
N ALA A 59 -0.93 24.72 3.45
CA ALA A 59 -0.21 25.23 2.27
C ALA A 59 -0.07 24.17 1.16
N LEU A 60 0.22 22.91 1.52
CA LEU A 60 0.32 21.82 0.55
C LEU A 60 -1.05 21.46 -0.03
N ILE A 61 -2.09 21.41 0.81
CA ILE A 61 -3.46 21.14 0.36
C ILE A 61 -3.97 22.24 -0.59
N ALA A 62 -3.72 23.50 -0.25
CA ALA A 62 -4.06 24.65 -1.10
C ALA A 62 -3.38 24.55 -2.47
N PHE A 63 -2.07 24.26 -2.49
CA PHE A 63 -1.31 24.07 -3.73
C PHE A 63 -1.87 22.95 -4.64
N LEU A 64 -2.30 21.84 -4.06
CA LEU A 64 -2.82 20.70 -4.82
C LEU A 64 -4.25 20.91 -5.34
N THR A 65 -5.03 21.77 -4.67
CA THR A 65 -6.46 22.00 -5.00
C THR A 65 -6.65 23.17 -5.98
N ASP A 66 -5.67 24.08 -6.08
CA ASP A 66 -5.69 25.25 -6.97
C ASP A 66 -5.20 24.95 -8.41
N ARG A 67 -5.23 23.69 -8.85
CA ARG A 67 -4.73 23.23 -10.16
C ARG A 67 -5.82 22.64 -11.05
#